data_AF-A0A1Y3WQK5-F1
#
_entry.id   AF-A0A1Y3WQK5-F1
#
_cell.length_a   1.000
_cell.length_b   1.000
_cell.length_c   1.000
_cell.angle_alpha   90.00
_cell.angle_beta   90.00
_cell.angle_gamma   90.00
#
_symmetry.space_group_name_H-M   'P 1'
#
loop_
_entity.id
_entity.type
_entity.pdbx_description
1 polymer ?
#
loop_
_entity_poly.entity_id
_entity_poly.type
_entity_poly.pdbx_seq_one_letter_code
_entity_poly.pdbx_strand_id
1 'polypeptide(L)'
;MKNDNVLLRVWRFYLEGFRSMTLGKTLWAIILIKLFIMFFILKLFFFPNILQKDFDTDEERANAVIENLTNPYNSQPQQSQEL
;
A
#
# COMPACT_ATOMS: atom_id res chain seq x y z
N MET A 1 10.44 -21.03 -40.00
CA MET A 1 9.96 -19.65 -39.81
C MET A 1 10.68 -19.11 -38.59
N LYS A 2 11.74 -18.30 -38.78
CA LYS A 2 12.44 -17.69 -37.65
C LYS A 2 11.43 -16.74 -36.99
N ASN A 3 11.11 -16.99 -35.72
CA ASN A 3 10.36 -16.05 -34.90
C ASN A 3 11.28 -14.87 -34.68
N ASP A 4 11.27 -13.97 -35.67
CA ASP A 4 12.21 -12.89 -35.75
C ASP A 4 12.06 -12.04 -34.49
N ASN A 5 13.23 -11.67 -33.98
CA ASN A 5 13.47 -10.99 -32.71
C ASN A 5 12.87 -9.57 -32.65
N VAL A 6 11.69 -9.34 -33.21
CA VAL A 6 10.96 -8.07 -33.28
C VAL A 6 10.61 -7.61 -31.87
N LEU A 7 10.10 -8.50 -31.01
CA LEU A 7 9.88 -8.19 -29.59
C LEU A 7 11.18 -7.82 -28.88
N LEU A 8 12.26 -8.57 -29.14
CA LEU A 8 13.58 -8.30 -28.56
C LEU A 8 14.16 -6.95 -29.05
N ARG A 9 13.89 -6.61 -30.31
CA ARG A 9 14.29 -5.36 -30.96
C ARG A 9 13.50 -4.19 -30.39
N VAL A 10 12.18 -4.30 -30.24
CA VAL A 10 11.34 -3.30 -29.59
C VAL A 10 11.75 -3.09 -28.14
N TRP A 11 12.03 -4.18 -27.41
CA TRP A 11 12.55 -4.11 -26.04
C TRP A 11 13.89 -3.38 -25.98
N ARG A 12 14.85 -3.72 -26.86
CA ARG A 12 16.14 -3.02 -26.94
C ARG A 12 15.96 -1.55 -27.28
N PHE A 13 15.15 -1.20 -28.28
CA PHE A 13 14.87 0.20 -28.62
C PHE A 13 14.23 0.98 -27.47
N TYR A 14 13.29 0.38 -26.74
CA TYR A 14 12.72 1.01 -25.56
C TYR A 14 13.77 1.23 -24.48
N LEU A 15 14.57 0.21 -24.15
CA LEU A 15 15.60 0.27 -23.11
C LEU A 15 16.74 1.24 -23.49
N GLU A 16 17.10 1.29 -24.76
CA GLU A 16 18.20 2.09 -25.32
C GLU A 16 17.77 3.54 -25.58
N GLY A 17 16.53 3.77 -26.00
CA GLY A 17 15.91 5.10 -26.05
C GLY A 17 15.68 5.68 -24.65
N PHE A 18 15.16 4.88 -23.73
CA PHE A 18 14.97 5.28 -22.33
C PHE A 18 16.30 5.57 -21.62
N ARG A 19 17.37 4.80 -21.91
CA ARG A 19 18.69 5.00 -21.31
C ARG A 19 19.52 6.11 -21.96
N SER A 20 19.32 6.39 -23.24
CA SER A 20 20.02 7.49 -23.94
C SER A 20 19.42 8.87 -23.62
N MET A 21 18.17 8.93 -23.15
CA MET A 21 17.52 10.18 -22.76
C MET A 21 17.76 10.51 -21.28
N THR A 22 18.46 11.61 -21.00
CA THR A 22 18.56 12.20 -19.65
C THR A 22 17.19 12.63 -19.12
N LEU A 23 16.32 13.17 -19.99
CA LEU A 23 14.95 13.57 -19.63
C LEU A 23 14.09 12.38 -19.16
N GLY A 24 14.19 11.22 -19.85
CA GLY A 24 13.43 10.01 -19.49
C GLY A 24 13.83 9.46 -18.13
N LYS A 25 15.14 9.43 -17.84
CA LYS A 25 15.67 9.04 -16.52
C LYS A 25 15.18 9.96 -15.41
N THR A 26 15.22 11.27 -15.63
CA THR A 26 14.72 12.25 -14.66
C THR A 26 13.22 12.08 -14.41
N LEU A 27 12.43 11.91 -15.47
CA LEU A 27 10.98 11.72 -15.34
C LEU A 27 10.65 10.43 -14.58
N TRP A 28 11.35 9.33 -14.88
CA TRP A 28 11.17 8.06 -14.18
C TRP A 28 11.63 8.12 -12.73
N ALA A 29 12.72 8.82 -12.45
CA ALA A 29 13.15 9.10 -11.08
C ALA A 29 12.08 9.89 -10.31
N ILE A 30 11.44 10.89 -10.93
CA ILE A 30 10.32 11.64 -10.33
C ILE A 30 9.14 10.70 -10.05
N ILE A 31 8.78 9.82 -10.97
CA ILE A 31 7.70 8.83 -10.78
C ILE A 31 8.04 7.90 -9.61
N LEU A 32 9.26 7.34 -9.57
CA LEU A 32 9.71 6.50 -8.47
C LEU A 32 9.69 7.23 -7.12
N ILE A 33 10.20 8.45 -7.08
CA ILE A 33 10.21 9.29 -5.87
C ILE A 33 8.78 9.55 -5.41
N LYS A 34 7.88 9.91 -6.34
CA LYS A 34 6.49 10.17 -6.01
C LYS A 34 5.78 8.91 -5.50
N LEU A 35 6.01 7.77 -6.14
CA LEU A 35 5.50 6.48 -5.69
C LEU A 35 6.06 6.11 -4.32
N PHE A 36 7.35 6.32 -4.07
CA PHE A 36 7.98 6.07 -2.78
C PHE A 36 7.40 6.98 -1.68
N ILE A 37 7.31 8.28 -1.93
CA ILE A 37 6.75 9.25 -0.99
C ILE A 37 5.28 8.96 -0.72
N MET A 38 4.46 8.72 -1.75
CA MET A 38 3.05 8.39 -1.55
C MET A 38 2.89 7.05 -0.84
N PHE A 39 3.67 6.04 -1.18
CA PHE A 39 3.67 4.76 -0.48
C PHE A 39 4.10 4.92 0.97
N PHE A 40 5.12 5.73 1.26
CA PHE A 40 5.64 5.91 2.62
C PHE A 40 4.70 6.77 3.46
N ILE A 41 4.10 7.82 2.92
CA ILE A 41 3.09 8.64 3.61
C ILE A 41 1.82 7.83 3.83
N LEU A 42 1.28 7.15 2.81
CA LEU A 42 0.14 6.26 3.00
C LEU A 42 0.50 5.14 3.98
N LYS A 43 1.67 4.53 3.89
CA LYS A 43 2.07 3.49 4.84
C LYS A 43 2.20 4.05 6.26
N LEU A 44 2.93 5.15 6.45
CA LEU A 44 3.20 5.71 7.76
C LEU A 44 2.05 6.52 8.34
N PHE A 45 1.07 6.98 7.56
CA PHE A 45 -0.12 7.72 8.02
C PHE A 45 -1.40 6.87 8.02
N PHE A 46 -1.51 5.91 7.11
CA PHE A 46 -2.64 4.98 7.03
C PHE A 46 -2.43 3.73 7.90
N PHE A 47 -1.18 3.35 8.23
CA PHE A 47 -0.89 2.25 9.19
C PHE A 47 -0.60 2.62 10.67
N PRO A 48 -0.28 3.86 11.09
CA PRO A 48 0.01 4.17 12.49
C PRO A 48 -1.29 4.20 13.32
N ASN A 49 -2.40 4.70 12.76
CA ASN A 49 -3.66 4.90 13.48
C ASN A 49 -4.60 3.70 13.41
N ILE A 50 -4.39 2.77 12.47
CA ILE A 50 -5.10 1.48 12.48
C ILE A 50 -4.46 0.48 13.44
N LEU A 51 -3.20 0.70 13.88
CA LEU A 51 -2.54 -0.13 14.89
C LEU A 51 -2.42 0.53 16.28
N GLN A 52 -2.42 1.86 16.42
CA GLN A 52 -2.26 2.54 17.71
C GLN A 52 -3.54 3.20 18.23
N LYS A 53 -4.72 2.77 17.78
CA LYS A 53 -5.96 3.23 18.41
C LYS A 53 -6.20 2.43 19.70
N ASP A 54 -5.82 3.02 20.82
CA ASP A 54 -6.33 2.80 22.18
C ASP A 54 -6.10 1.44 22.89
N PHE A 55 -5.12 0.60 22.50
CA PHE A 55 -4.78 -0.60 23.28
C PHE A 55 -3.26 -0.82 23.38
N ASP A 56 -2.82 -1.25 24.55
CA ASP A 56 -1.42 -1.35 24.98
C ASP A 56 -0.62 -2.43 24.21
N THR A 57 -1.31 -3.40 23.60
CA THR A 57 -0.69 -4.48 22.81
C THR A 57 -1.48 -4.81 21.55
N ASP A 58 -0.75 -5.08 20.45
CA ASP A 58 -1.32 -5.41 19.14
C ASP A 58 -2.16 -6.70 19.12
N GLU A 59 -1.88 -7.63 20.05
CA GLU A 59 -2.57 -8.92 20.15
C GLU A 59 -4.02 -8.78 20.67
N GLU A 60 -4.27 -7.89 21.64
CA GLU A 60 -5.61 -7.70 22.21
C GLU A 60 -6.60 -7.11 21.18
N ARG A 61 -6.13 -6.20 20.32
CA ARG A 61 -6.98 -5.59 19.28
C ARG A 61 -7.36 -6.58 18.19
N ALA A 62 -6.43 -7.42 17.76
CA ALA A 62 -6.70 -8.44 16.77
C ALA A 62 -7.82 -9.38 17.26
N ASN A 63 -7.75 -9.79 18.53
CA ASN A 63 -8.76 -10.64 19.15
C ASN A 63 -10.13 -9.95 19.27
N ALA A 64 -10.18 -8.67 19.68
CA ALA A 64 -11.44 -7.92 19.79
C ALA A 64 -12.14 -7.71 18.43
N VAL A 65 -11.40 -7.45 17.35
CA VAL A 65 -11.97 -7.31 16.00
C VAL A 65 -12.46 -8.65 15.46
N ILE A 66 -11.70 -9.72 15.69
CA ILE A 66 -12.11 -11.09 15.32
C ILE A 66 -13.41 -11.45 16.05
N GLU A 67 -13.52 -11.17 17.35
CA GLU A 67 -14.73 -11.42 18.12
C GLU A 67 -15.94 -10.68 17.53
N ASN A 68 -15.82 -9.40 17.18
CA ASN A 68 -16.89 -8.60 16.57
C ASN A 68 -17.30 -9.10 15.17
N LEU A 69 -16.36 -9.60 14.37
CA LEU A 69 -16.66 -10.13 13.03
C LEU A 69 -17.21 -11.55 13.06
N THR A 70 -16.86 -12.34 14.06
CA THR A 70 -17.29 -13.73 14.21
C THR A 70 -18.57 -13.85 15.02
N ASN A 71 -18.93 -12.82 15.79
CA ASN A 71 -20.13 -12.78 16.62
C ASN A 71 -21.02 -11.57 16.27
N PRO A 72 -21.90 -11.68 15.25
CA PRO A 72 -22.71 -10.56 14.75
C PRO A 72 -23.79 -10.06 15.72
N TYR A 73 -23.89 -10.60 16.95
CA TYR A 73 -24.98 -10.30 17.88
C TYR A 73 -24.64 -9.27 18.98
N ASN A 74 -23.39 -8.84 19.14
CA ASN A 74 -23.03 -7.88 20.19
C ASN A 74 -23.03 -6.43 19.68
N SER A 75 -24.23 -5.96 19.28
CA SER A 75 -24.52 -4.55 19.01
C SER A 75 -25.47 -4.02 20.09
N GLN A 76 -24.99 -3.91 21.33
CA GLN A 76 -25.74 -3.23 22.40
C GLN A 76 -25.02 -1.92 22.74
N PRO A 77 -25.66 -0.75 22.59
CA PRO A 77 -25.12 0.49 23.09
C PRO A 77 -25.10 0.42 24.63
N GLN A 78 -23.94 0.65 25.23
CA GLN A 78 -23.83 0.94 26.66
C GLN A 78 -24.54 2.28 26.91
N GLN A 79 -25.84 2.23 27.17
CA GLN A 79 -26.61 3.35 27.67
C GLN A 79 -27.17 2.95 29.04
N SER A 80 -26.91 3.81 30.03
CA SER A 80 -27.52 3.86 31.36
C SER A 80 -27.24 2.70 32.32
N GLN A 81 -26.13 2.80 33.06
CA GLN A 81 -26.16 2.61 34.51
C GLN A 81 -25.46 3.80 35.17
N GLU A 82 -26.05 4.99 35.01
CA GLU A 82 -26.17 5.89 36.15
C GLU A 82 -27.35 5.39 36.98
N LEU A 83 -27.08 5.09 38.25
CA LEU A 83 -27.88 5.19 39.49
C LEU A 83 -27.46 4.09 40.47
#